data_AF-A0AAW6SPS9-F1
#
_entry.id   AF-A0AAW6SPS9-F1
#
_cell.length_a   1.000
_cell.length_b   1.000
_cell.length_c   1.000
_cell.angle_alpha   90.00
_cell.angle_beta   90.00
_cell.angle_gamma   90.00
#
_symmetry.space_group_name_H-M   'P 1'
#
loop_
_entity.id
_entity.type
_entity.pdbx_description
1 polymer ?
#
loop_
_entity_poly.entity_id
_entity_poly.type
_entity_poly.pdbx_seq_one_letter_code
_entity_poly.pdbx_strand_id
1 'polypeptide(L)'
;MGNEIVLESTIEYSSVRISLNQMKDLLYKYILPLNELNIRLSDGEQIQISSETLINLLLTKLSRNQLLELIHMFQIINSRKSNIKHYLEYILHGISM
;
A
#
# COMPACT_ATOMS: atom_id res chain seq x y z
N MET A 1 14.73 -24.63 27.26
CA MET A 1 13.77 -23.51 27.26
C MET A 1 14.17 -22.60 26.11
N GLY A 2 13.54 -22.81 24.95
CA GLY A 2 13.77 -21.96 23.79
C GLY A 2 12.90 -20.72 23.94
N ASN A 3 13.52 -19.55 24.00
CA ASN A 3 12.77 -18.30 23.97
C ASN A 3 12.23 -18.13 22.56
N GLU A 4 10.94 -18.42 22.38
CA GLU A 4 10.18 -18.00 21.23
C GLU A 4 10.29 -16.47 21.13
N ILE A 5 10.77 -15.99 19.99
CA ILE A 5 10.72 -14.56 19.67
C ILE A 5 9.25 -14.26 19.38
N VAL A 6 8.54 -13.78 20.40
CA VAL A 6 7.21 -13.22 20.26
C VAL A 6 7.31 -12.02 19.32
N LEU A 7 6.64 -12.12 18.17
CA LEU A 7 6.46 -11.03 17.20
C LEU A 7 5.51 -9.99 17.80
N GLU A 8 5.99 -9.16 18.73
CA GLU A 8 5.29 -7.96 19.16
C GLU A 8 6.18 -6.74 18.94
N SER A 9 6.14 -6.22 17.72
CA SER A 9 6.48 -4.81 17.49
C SER A 9 5.40 -4.20 16.60
N THR A 10 4.37 -3.65 17.25
CA THR A 10 3.57 -2.59 16.62
C THR A 10 4.53 -1.48 16.21
N ILE A 11 4.82 -1.38 14.92
CA ILE A 11 5.72 -0.34 14.40
C ILE A 11 5.06 1.02 14.62
N GLU A 12 5.74 1.88 15.37
CA GLU A 12 5.24 3.21 15.68
C GLU A 12 5.59 4.18 14.53
N TYR A 13 4.68 4.29 13.55
CA TYR A 13 4.87 5.13 12.37
C TYR A 13 4.91 6.64 12.66
N SER A 14 4.45 7.07 13.85
CA SER A 14 4.48 8.46 14.33
C SER A 14 5.91 9.06 14.30
N SER A 15 6.91 8.23 14.56
CA SER A 15 8.32 8.62 14.66
C SER A 15 9.06 8.68 13.31
N VAL A 16 8.46 8.13 12.25
CA VAL A 16 9.11 7.98 10.94
C VAL A 16 9.15 9.33 10.21
N ARG A 17 10.37 9.84 10.00
CA ARG A 17 10.64 11.11 9.32
C ARG A 17 10.88 10.92 7.82
N ILE A 18 9.79 10.75 7.07
CA ILE A 18 9.79 10.71 5.60
C ILE A 18 8.89 11.83 5.06
N SER A 19 9.36 12.62 4.10
CA SER A 19 8.55 13.68 3.47
C SER A 19 7.43 13.11 2.58
N LEU A 20 6.42 13.92 2.25
CA LEU A 20 5.36 13.51 1.32
C LEU A 20 5.91 13.10 -0.05
N ASN A 21 6.92 13.83 -0.55
CA ASN A 21 7.57 13.50 -1.83
C ASN A 21 8.27 12.15 -1.76
N GLN A 22 8.99 11.86 -0.69
CA GLN A 22 9.62 10.55 -0.50
C GLN A 22 8.58 9.42 -0.38
N MET A 23 7.44 9.66 0.27
CA MET A 23 6.33 8.69 0.29
C MET A 23 5.78 8.46 -1.13
N LYS A 24 5.58 9.52 -1.91
CA LYS A 24 5.16 9.45 -3.30
C LYS A 24 6.13 8.62 -4.14
N ASP A 25 7.43 8.87 -4.03
CA ASP A 25 8.47 8.13 -4.74
C ASP A 25 8.47 6.62 -4.38
N LEU A 26 8.28 6.30 -3.09
CA LEU A 26 8.16 4.92 -2.63
C LEU A 26 6.90 4.25 -3.18
N LEU A 27 5.76 4.94 -3.23
CA LEU A 27 4.55 4.42 -3.87
C LEU A 27 4.77 4.15 -5.36
N TYR A 28 5.39 5.08 -6.09
CA TYR A 28 5.74 4.86 -7.51
C TYR A 28 6.59 3.61 -7.71
N LYS A 29 7.60 3.39 -6.87
CA LYS A 29 8.47 2.22 -6.94
C LYS A 29 7.70 0.89 -6.95
N TYR A 30 6.63 0.79 -6.17
CA TYR A 30 5.85 -0.44 -6.03
C TYR A 30 4.66 -0.52 -6.99
N ILE A 31 4.07 0.61 -7.34
CA ILE A 31 2.82 0.65 -8.13
C ILE A 31 3.10 0.73 -9.63
N LEU A 32 4.12 1.49 -10.05
CA LEU A 32 4.43 1.67 -11.48
C LEU A 32 4.66 0.34 -12.24
N PRO A 33 5.37 -0.67 -11.68
CA PRO A 33 5.55 -1.96 -12.36
C PRO A 33 4.27 -2.77 -12.55
N LEU A 34 3.18 -2.40 -11.90
CA LEU A 34 1.89 -3.08 -12.02
C LEU A 34 1.16 -2.68 -13.31
N ASN A 35 1.65 -1.64 -14.02
CA ASN A 35 1.08 -0.97 -15.19
C ASN A 35 -0.33 -0.41 -14.91
N GLU A 36 -1.30 -1.30 -14.72
CA GLU A 36 -2.72 -0.99 -14.57
C GLU A 36 -3.37 -1.94 -13.55
N LEU A 37 -4.25 -1.37 -12.73
CA LEU A 37 -5.01 -2.08 -11.70
C LEU A 37 -6.50 -2.05 -12.03
N ASN A 38 -7.14 -3.20 -11.88
CA ASN A 38 -8.57 -3.33 -12.04
C ASN A 38 -9.20 -3.18 -10.66
N ILE A 39 -10.01 -2.14 -10.48
CA ILE A 39 -10.82 -1.97 -9.28
C ILE A 39 -12.22 -2.43 -9.62
N ARG A 40 -12.79 -3.29 -8.78
CA ARG A 40 -14.22 -3.61 -8.83
C ARG A 40 -14.97 -2.68 -7.86
N LEU A 41 -15.89 -1.90 -8.41
CA LEU A 41 -16.77 -1.01 -7.66
C LEU A 41 -17.93 -1.80 -7.02
N SER A 42 -18.64 -1.13 -6.11
CA SER A 42 -19.72 -1.72 -5.30
C SER A 42 -20.92 -2.20 -6.14
N ASP A 43 -21.12 -1.63 -7.32
CA ASP A 43 -22.14 -2.01 -8.30
C ASP A 43 -21.69 -3.17 -9.23
N GLY A 44 -20.46 -3.66 -9.04
CA GLY A 44 -19.88 -4.73 -9.84
C GLY A 44 -19.13 -4.25 -11.09
N GLU A 45 -19.13 -2.95 -11.39
CA GLU A 45 -18.36 -2.37 -12.49
C GLU A 45 -16.86 -2.57 -12.24
N GLN A 46 -16.12 -2.93 -13.28
CA GLN A 46 -14.66 -2.99 -13.24
C GLN A 46 -14.09 -1.79 -13.97
N ILE A 47 -13.40 -0.92 -13.24
CA ILE A 47 -12.68 0.20 -13.81
C ILE A 47 -11.19 -0.11 -13.82
N GLN A 48 -10.54 0.25 -14.92
CA GLN A 48 -9.10 0.21 -15.02
C GLN A 48 -8.54 1.57 -14.63
N ILE A 49 -7.62 1.59 -13.66
CA ILE A 49 -6.99 2.83 -13.21
C ILE A 49 -5.50 2.82 -13.49
N SER A 50 -5.00 3.98 -13.92
CA SER A 50 -3.57 4.17 -14.12
C SER A 50 -2.83 4.20 -12.77
N SER A 51 -1.56 3.81 -12.82
CA SER A 51 -0.66 3.89 -11.66
C SER A 51 -0.61 5.30 -11.04
N GLU A 52 -0.67 6.35 -11.86
CA GLU A 52 -0.67 7.74 -11.39
C GLU A 52 -1.98 8.12 -10.67
N THR A 53 -3.13 7.76 -11.25
CA THR A 53 -4.44 7.99 -10.62
C THR A 53 -4.52 7.26 -9.28
N LEU A 54 -4.00 6.03 -9.22
CA LEU A 54 -3.95 5.26 -7.98
C LEU A 54 -3.10 5.94 -6.90
N ILE A 55 -1.89 6.37 -7.23
CA ILE A 55 -1.00 7.02 -6.27
C ILE A 55 -1.65 8.30 -5.74
N ASN A 56 -2.26 9.09 -6.62
CA ASN A 56 -2.97 10.30 -6.21
C ASN A 56 -4.17 9.98 -5.30
N LEU A 57 -4.93 8.92 -5.60
CA LEU A 57 -6.04 8.46 -4.76
C LEU A 57 -5.54 8.08 -3.35
N LEU A 58 -4.48 7.27 -3.26
CA LEU A 58 -3.90 6.84 -1.99
C LEU A 58 -3.42 8.04 -1.17
N LEU A 59 -2.69 8.97 -1.80
CA LEU A 59 -2.19 10.19 -1.14
C LEU A 59 -3.31 11.10 -0.64
N THR A 60 -4.49 11.06 -1.28
CA THR A 60 -5.64 11.90 -0.91
C THR A 60 -6.50 11.24 0.16
N LYS A 61 -6.64 9.92 0.13
CA LYS A 61 -7.59 9.18 0.98
C LYS A 61 -6.98 8.65 2.27
N LEU A 62 -5.68 8.36 2.26
CA LEU A 62 -5.01 7.77 3.41
C LEU A 62 -4.32 8.84 4.26
N SER A 63 -4.43 8.69 5.58
CA SER A 63 -3.60 9.44 6.51
C SER A 63 -2.13 9.07 6.33
N ARG A 64 -1.23 9.95 6.79
CA ARG A 64 0.22 9.70 6.76
C ARG A 64 0.60 8.35 7.37
N ASN A 65 0.02 7.97 8.50
CA ASN A 65 0.35 6.70 9.16
C ASN A 65 -0.11 5.51 8.32
N GLN A 66 -1.30 5.57 7.72
CA GLN A 66 -1.80 4.54 6.81
C GLN A 66 -0.94 4.42 5.55
N LEU A 67 -0.44 5.55 5.01
CA LEU A 67 0.49 5.53 3.87
C LEU A 67 1.82 4.85 4.23
N LEU A 68 2.37 5.16 5.40
CA LEU A 68 3.60 4.54 5.89
C LEU A 68 3.43 3.04 6.13
N GLU A 69 2.30 2.65 6.71
CA GLU A 69 1.92 1.24 6.90
C GLU A 69 1.78 0.52 5.56
N LEU A 70 1.10 1.13 4.59
CA LEU A 70 0.96 0.58 3.24
C LEU A 70 2.33 0.38 2.56
N ILE A 71 3.21 1.38 2.62
CA ILE A 71 4.57 1.30 2.06
C ILE A 71 5.37 0.20 2.75
N HIS A 72 5.26 0.08 4.07
CA HIS A 72 5.93 -0.97 4.82
C HIS A 72 5.41 -2.36 4.44
N MET A 73 4.10 -2.51 4.24
CA MET A 73 3.51 -3.75 3.74
C MET A 73 4.00 -4.08 2.32
N PHE A 74 4.13 -3.10 1.42
CA PHE A 74 4.74 -3.32 0.11
C PHE A 74 6.20 -3.80 0.22
N GLN A 75 6.98 -3.25 1.15
CA GLN A 75 8.35 -3.72 1.41
C GLN A 75 8.39 -5.19 1.84
N ILE A 76 7.50 -5.59 2.74
CA ILE A 76 7.38 -6.99 3.21
C ILE A 76 6.97 -7.92 2.06
N ILE A 77 5.93 -7.55 1.30
CA ILE A 77 5.43 -8.36 0.19
C ILE A 77 6.50 -8.52 -0.88
N ASN A 78 7.18 -7.42 -1.23
CA ASN A 78 8.26 -7.42 -2.21
C ASN A 78 9.45 -8.29 -1.76
N SER A 79 9.86 -8.20 -0.50
CA SER A 79 10.99 -9.00 0.02
C SER A 79 10.70 -10.50 -0.01
N ARG A 80 9.42 -10.87 0.15
CA ARG A 80 8.91 -12.25 0.01
C ARG A 80 8.60 -12.65 -1.44
N LYS A 81 8.91 -11.81 -2.44
CA LYS A 81 8.57 -12.01 -3.87
C LYS A 81 7.09 -12.34 -4.08
N SER A 82 6.23 -11.81 -3.23
CA SER A 82 4.78 -12.04 -3.24
C SER A 82 4.07 -10.99 -4.10
N ASN A 83 2.79 -11.23 -4.40
CA ASN A 83 2.05 -10.42 -5.37
C ASN A 83 1.50 -9.13 -4.73
N ILE A 84 2.17 -8.00 -4.98
CA ILE A 84 1.72 -6.66 -4.54
C ILE A 84 0.36 -6.28 -5.14
N LYS A 85 0.07 -6.69 -6.38
CA LYS A 85 -1.16 -6.34 -7.09
C LYS A 85 -2.40 -6.79 -6.32
N HIS A 86 -2.45 -8.07 -5.92
CA HIS A 86 -3.59 -8.62 -5.17
C HIS A 86 -3.81 -7.91 -3.83
N TYR A 87 -2.73 -7.59 -3.12
CA TYR A 87 -2.83 -6.86 -1.86
C TYR A 87 -3.40 -5.46 -2.08
N LEU A 88 -2.96 -4.78 -3.14
CA LEU A 88 -3.42 -3.44 -3.46
C LEU A 88 -4.89 -3.41 -3.92
N GLU A 89 -5.33 -4.39 -4.70
CA GLU A 89 -6.75 -4.57 -5.06
C GLU A 89 -7.63 -4.73 -3.82
N TYR A 90 -7.16 -5.51 -2.83
CA TYR A 90 -7.87 -5.67 -1.55
C TYR A 90 -7.97 -4.36 -0.75
N ILE A 91 -6.87 -3.60 -0.66
CA ILE A 91 -6.87 -2.31 0.03
C ILE A 91 -7.80 -1.31 -0.67
N LEU A 92 -7.81 -1.31 -2.00
CA LEU A 92 -8.63 -0.39 -2.78
C LEU A 92 -10.12 -0.61 -2.56
N HIS A 93 -10.55 -1.87 -2.42
CA HIS A 93 -11.93 -2.19 -2.02
C HIS A 93 -12.35 -1.54 -0.70
N GLY A 94 -11.43 -1.38 0.27
CA GLY A 94 -11.72 -0.73 1.54
C GLY A 94 -11.72 0.80 1.49
N ILE A 95 -11.14 1.41 0.44
CA ILE A 95 -11.03 2.86 0.26
C ILE A 95 -12.12 3.40 -0.69
N SER A 96 -12.60 2.58 -1.63
CA SER A 96 -13.61 2.94 -2.63
C SER A 96 -15.07 2.83 -2.16
N MET A 97 -15.31 2.68 -0.85
CA MET A 97 -16.64 2.75 -0.22
C MET A 97 -16.90 4.11 0.41
#